data_AF-A0A2H0ESU3-F1
#
_entry.id   AF-A0A2H0ESU3-F1
#
_cell.length_a   1.000
_cell.length_b   1.000
_cell.length_c   1.000
_cell.angle_alpha   90.00
_cell.angle_beta   90.00
_cell.angle_gamma   90.00
#
_symmetry.space_group_name_H-M   'P 1'
#
loop_
_entity.id
_entity.type
_entity.pdbx_description
1 polymer ?
#
loop_
_entity_poly.entity_id
_entity_poly.type
_entity_poly.pdbx_seq_one_letter_code
_entity_poly.pdbx_strand_id
1 'polypeptide(L)'
;MNAPMTSTLLYQIGPFPITQAVATTWAIIALLALGAFLLTRRLDLAPTRRQAALELIVATLDTQIRETTGAAPAPYRGFIGTLFLFILVANWSSLVPGVEPPTAQLET
;
A
#
# COMPACT_ATOMS: atom_id res chain seq x y z
N MET A 1 12.57 2.12 -26.15
CA MET A 1 11.72 3.24 -25.69
C MET A 1 10.30 2.80 -25.92
N ASN A 2 9.64 2.23 -24.92
CA ASN A 2 8.28 1.70 -25.05
C ASN A 2 7.30 2.83 -24.67
N ALA A 3 6.26 3.02 -25.47
CA ALA A 3 5.33 4.14 -25.30
C ALA A 3 4.63 4.07 -23.92
N PRO A 4 4.39 5.21 -23.26
CA PRO A 4 3.71 5.27 -21.94
C PRO A 4 2.25 4.77 -21.97
N MET A 5 1.74 4.43 -23.15
CA MET A 5 0.39 3.89 -23.39
C MET A 5 0.37 2.35 -23.52
N THR A 6 1.51 1.69 -23.33
CA THR A 6 1.63 0.23 -23.49
C THR A 6 1.41 -0.45 -22.15
N SER A 7 0.15 -0.66 -21.78
CA SER A 7 -0.17 -1.57 -20.67
C SER A 7 0.25 -2.99 -21.08
N THR A 8 1.34 -3.50 -20.51
CA THR A 8 1.79 -4.87 -20.76
C THR A 8 0.69 -5.83 -20.30
N LEU A 9 -0.01 -6.41 -21.28
CA LEU A 9 -1.02 -7.45 -21.06
C LEU A 9 -0.32 -8.75 -20.67
N LEU A 10 -0.58 -9.22 -19.45
CA LEU A 10 -0.07 -10.50 -18.97
C LEU A 10 -1.03 -11.63 -19.33
N TYR A 11 -2.33 -11.41 -19.15
CA TYR A 11 -3.36 -12.41 -19.31
C TYR A 11 -4.71 -11.74 -19.60
N GLN A 12 -5.62 -12.43 -20.29
CA GLN A 12 -6.96 -11.90 -20.57
C GLN A 12 -8.00 -12.94 -20.19
N ILE A 13 -8.93 -12.56 -19.31
CA ILE A 13 -10.06 -13.41 -18.91
C ILE A 13 -11.32 -12.86 -19.56
N GLY A 14 -11.68 -13.40 -20.73
CA GLY A 14 -12.83 -12.91 -21.50
C GLY A 14 -12.66 -11.43 -21.88
N PRO A 15 -13.60 -10.53 -21.53
CA PRO A 15 -13.49 -9.10 -21.82
C PRO A 15 -12.57 -8.33 -20.86
N PHE A 16 -12.03 -8.97 -19.81
CA PHE A 16 -11.23 -8.29 -18.78
C PHE A 16 -9.72 -8.50 -18.99
N PRO A 17 -8.98 -7.46 -19.42
CA PRO A 17 -7.53 -7.52 -19.52
C PRO A 17 -6.87 -7.48 -18.13
N ILE A 18 -6.00 -8.45 -17.84
CA ILE A 18 -5.10 -8.41 -16.68
C ILE A 18 -3.76 -7.84 -17.14
N THR A 19 -3.57 -6.56 -16.84
CA THR A 19 -2.32 -5.85 -17.13
C THR A 19 -1.30 -6.10 -16.02
N GLN A 20 -0.03 -5.81 -16.31
CA GLN A 20 1.03 -5.83 -15.31
C GLN A 20 0.71 -4.95 -14.09
N ALA A 21 0.09 -3.79 -14.29
CA ALA A 21 -0.31 -2.92 -13.17
C ALA A 21 -1.38 -3.54 -12.28
N VAL A 22 -2.37 -4.25 -12.84
CA VAL A 22 -3.38 -4.97 -12.05
C VAL A 22 -2.71 -6.07 -11.21
N ALA A 23 -1.82 -6.85 -11.82
CA ALA A 23 -1.09 -7.90 -11.12
C ALA A 23 -0.20 -7.34 -9.98
N THR A 24 0.55 -6.26 -10.25
CA THR A 24 1.37 -5.58 -9.24
C THR A 24 0.50 -5.02 -8.10
N THR A 25 -0.65 -4.45 -8.42
CA THR A 25 -1.60 -3.94 -7.41
C THR A 25 -2.11 -5.06 -6.50
N TRP A 26 -2.50 -6.20 -7.07
CA TRP A 26 -2.91 -7.36 -6.27
C TRP A 26 -1.78 -7.91 -5.41
N ALA A 27 -0.56 -7.95 -5.93
CA ALA A 27 0.61 -8.37 -5.16
C ALA A 27 0.86 -7.44 -3.96
N ILE A 28 0.76 -6.12 -4.14
CA ILE A 28 0.90 -5.13 -3.07
C ILE A 28 -0.22 -5.29 -2.03
N ILE A 29 -1.47 -5.46 -2.48
CA ILE A 29 -2.61 -5.68 -1.58
C ILE A 29 -2.41 -6.95 -0.74
N ALA A 30 -2.00 -8.05 -1.37
CA ALA A 30 -1.73 -9.31 -0.69
C ALA A 30 -0.58 -9.18 0.32
N LEU A 31 0.51 -8.49 -0.05
CA LEU A 31 1.64 -8.22 0.83
C LEU A 31 1.22 -7.40 2.06
N LEU A 32 0.48 -6.31 1.85
CA LEU A 32 0.00 -5.45 2.94
C LEU A 32 -0.98 -6.17 3.85
N ALA A 33 -1.94 -6.91 3.29
CA ALA A 33 -2.93 -7.67 4.05
C ALA A 33 -2.26 -8.77 4.90
N LEU A 34 -1.35 -9.54 4.30
CA LEU A 34 -0.61 -10.59 5.01
C LEU A 34 0.32 -10.00 6.07
N GLY A 35 1.03 -8.92 5.74
CA GLY A 35 1.89 -8.20 6.68
C GLY A 35 1.10 -7.69 7.89
N ALA A 36 -0.01 -7.01 7.65
CA ALA A 36 -0.90 -6.52 8.71
C ALA A 36 -1.44 -7.68 9.57
N PHE A 37 -1.89 -8.77 8.95
CA PHE A 37 -2.37 -9.95 9.67
C PHE A 37 -1.29 -10.56 10.56
N LEU A 38 -0.08 -10.78 10.04
CA LEU A 38 1.02 -11.37 10.80
C LEU A 38 1.48 -10.48 11.95
N LEU A 39 1.52 -9.16 11.73
CA LEU A 39 1.96 -8.18 12.73
C LEU A 39 0.92 -7.97 13.85
N THR A 40 -0.38 -8.10 13.54
CA THR A 40 -1.47 -7.89 14.51
C THR A 40 -1.91 -9.16 15.24
N ARG A 41 -1.50 -10.35 14.77
CA ARG A 41 -1.94 -11.63 15.35
C ARG A 41 -1.41 -11.90 16.77
N ARG A 42 -0.35 -11.23 17.20
CA ARG A 42 0.29 -11.43 18.53
C ARG A 42 0.66 -10.09 19.16
N LEU A 43 -0.34 -9.29 19.49
CA LEU A 43 -0.17 -8.08 20.28
C LEU A 43 -0.16 -8.42 21.76
N ASP A 44 0.82 -7.90 22.49
CA ASP A 44 0.96 -8.08 23.93
C ASP A 44 0.83 -6.72 24.63
N LEU A 45 0.44 -6.71 25.91
CA LEU A 45 0.37 -5.50 26.72
C LEU A 45 1.76 -4.92 26.98
N ALA A 46 2.77 -5.79 27.09
CA ALA A 46 4.17 -5.39 27.11
C ALA A 46 4.73 -5.44 25.67
N PRO A 47 4.89 -4.29 24.99
CA PRO A 47 5.20 -4.29 23.57
C PRO A 47 6.60 -4.86 23.30
N THR A 48 6.66 -5.79 22.35
CA THR A 48 7.94 -6.22 21.78
C THR A 48 8.53 -5.10 20.91
N ARG A 49 9.84 -5.15 20.61
CA ARG A 49 10.51 -4.13 19.76
C ARG A 49 9.79 -3.88 18.42
N ARG A 50 9.23 -4.94 17.82
CA ARG A 50 8.48 -4.85 16.55
C ARG A 50 7.13 -4.16 16.75
N GLN A 51 6.41 -4.51 17.82
CA GLN A 51 5.16 -3.84 18.17
C GLN A 51 5.40 -2.35 18.47
N ALA A 52 6.43 -2.01 19.24
CA ALA A 52 6.78 -0.62 19.55
C ALA A 52 7.10 0.20 18.28
N ALA A 53 7.83 -0.38 17.32
CA ALA A 53 8.10 0.28 16.04
C ALA A 53 6.80 0.51 15.23
N LEU A 54 5.87 -0.44 15.27
CA LEU A 54 4.60 -0.36 14.56
C LEU A 54 3.66 0.66 15.20
N GLU A 55 3.61 0.69 16.53
CA GLU A 55 2.90 1.70 17.31
C GLU A 55 3.45 3.09 17.04
N LEU A 56 4.78 3.25 16.92
CA LEU A 56 5.40 4.52 16.54
C LEU A 56 4.90 4.98 15.16
N ILE A 57 4.87 4.10 14.16
CA ILE A 57 4.37 4.43 12.82
C ILE A 57 2.91 4.87 12.88
N VAL A 58 2.06 4.14 13.60
CA VAL A 58 0.63 4.49 13.76
C VAL A 58 0.46 5.83 14.48
N ALA A 59 1.24 6.08 15.52
CA ALA A 59 1.23 7.35 16.24
C ALA A 59 1.67 8.52 15.35
N THR A 60 2.72 8.35 14.54
CA THR A 60 3.15 9.36 13.56
C THR A 60 2.07 9.62 12.52
N LEU A 61 1.36 8.58 12.07
CA LEU A 61 0.26 8.71 11.14
C LEU A 61 -0.92 9.49 11.75
N ASP A 62 -1.27 9.19 13.00
CA ASP A 62 -2.31 9.92 13.73
C ASP A 62 -2.00 11.40 13.92
N THR A 63 -0.73 11.73 14.22
CA THR A 63 -0.26 13.11 14.31
C THR A 63 -0.43 13.81 12.96
N GLN A 64 0.02 13.21 11.87
CA GLN A 64 -0.12 13.79 10.53
C GLN A 64 -1.58 13.99 10.13
N ILE A 65 -2.45 13.02 10.41
CA ILE A 65 -3.89 13.15 10.15
C ILE A 65 -4.45 14.34 10.91
N ARG A 66 -4.14 14.47 12.20
CA ARG A 66 -4.62 15.55 13.04
C ARG A 66 -4.09 16.91 12.58
N GLU A 67 -2.81 17.02 12.26
CA GLU A 67 -2.19 18.25 11.78
C GLU A 67 -2.75 18.70 10.43
N THR A 68 -3.07 17.75 9.54
CA THR A 68 -3.58 18.06 8.19
C THR A 68 -5.07 18.35 8.19
N THR A 69 -5.87 17.58 8.95
CA THR A 69 -7.34 17.66 8.91
C THR A 69 -7.94 18.51 10.02
N GLY A 70 -7.19 18.75 11.11
CA GLY A 70 -7.71 19.32 12.34
C GLY A 70 -8.69 18.42 13.11
N ALA A 71 -9.03 17.24 12.59
CA ALA A 71 -10.03 16.34 13.16
C ALA A 71 -9.40 15.23 14.03
N ALA A 72 -10.24 14.53 14.79
CA ALA A 72 -9.81 13.33 15.49
C ALA A 72 -9.38 12.26 14.47
N PRO A 73 -8.21 11.63 14.63
CA PRO A 73 -7.66 10.73 13.62
C PRO A 73 -8.38 9.38 13.56
N ALA A 74 -9.00 8.91 14.66
CA ALA A 74 -9.64 7.59 14.76
C ALA A 74 -10.59 7.23 13.58
N PRO A 75 -11.55 8.07 13.15
CA PRO A 75 -12.42 7.79 12.01
C PRO A 75 -11.67 7.73 10.66
N TYR A 76 -10.55 8.45 10.52
CA TYR A 76 -9.81 8.54 9.26
C TYR A 76 -8.59 7.63 9.19
N ARG A 77 -8.12 7.11 10.34
CA ARG A 77 -6.89 6.32 10.49
C ARG A 77 -6.89 5.11 9.57
N GLY A 78 -8.01 4.40 9.47
CA GLY A 78 -8.12 3.23 8.60
C GLY A 78 -7.95 3.59 7.13
N PHE A 79 -8.70 4.57 6.64
CA PHE A 79 -8.65 5.00 5.24
C PHE A 79 -7.32 5.66 4.87
N ILE A 80 -6.91 6.70 5.60
CA ILE A 80 -5.68 7.43 5.32
C ILE A 80 -4.45 6.54 5.55
N GLY A 81 -4.45 5.70 6.61
CA GLY A 81 -3.35 4.80 6.92
C GLY A 81 -3.13 3.74 5.86
N THR A 82 -4.19 3.09 5.40
CA THR A 82 -4.10 2.10 4.32
C THR A 82 -3.66 2.73 3.00
N LEU A 83 -4.19 3.91 2.66
CA LEU A 83 -3.83 4.63 1.44
C LEU A 83 -2.37 5.09 1.47
N PHE A 84 -1.89 5.60 2.61
CA PHE A 84 -0.49 5.97 2.81
C PHE A 84 0.45 4.77 2.63
N LEU A 85 0.16 3.64 3.30
CA LEU A 85 0.96 2.43 3.20
C LEU A 85 0.94 1.85 1.77
N PHE A 86 -0.22 1.87 1.12
CA PHE A 86 -0.35 1.43 -0.26
C PHE A 86 0.51 2.26 -1.20
N ILE A 87 0.41 3.59 -1.14
CA ILE A 87 1.21 4.49 -2.00
C ILE A 87 2.71 4.33 -1.70
N LEU A 88 3.10 4.22 -0.43
CA LEU A 88 4.50 4.03 -0.05
C LEU A 88 5.08 2.75 -0.68
N VAL A 89 4.39 1.62 -0.54
CA VAL A 89 4.82 0.34 -1.11
C VAL A 89 4.73 0.33 -2.63
N ALA A 90 3.68 0.94 -3.21
CA ALA A 90 3.54 1.07 -4.65
C ALA A 90 4.69 1.89 -5.26
N ASN A 91 5.08 3.00 -4.64
CA ASN A 91 6.21 3.80 -5.11
C ASN A 91 7.54 3.05 -4.94
N TRP A 92 7.72 2.32 -3.84
CA TRP A 92 8.90 1.47 -3.62
C TRP A 92 8.94 0.23 -4.52
N SER A 93 7.82 -0.20 -5.11
CA SER A 93 7.82 -1.33 -6.04
C SER A 93 8.70 -1.08 -7.27
N SER A 94 8.91 0.19 -7.64
CA SER A 94 9.87 0.60 -8.69
C SER A 94 11.33 0.23 -8.40
N LEU A 95 11.68 -0.04 -7.13
CA LEU A 95 13.01 -0.48 -6.73
C LEU A 95 13.26 -1.95 -7.09
N VAL A 96 12.21 -2.73 -7.38
CA VAL A 96 12.32 -4.11 -7.83
C VAL A 96 12.57 -4.11 -9.35
N PRO A 97 13.71 -4.63 -9.83
CA PRO A 97 14.00 -4.65 -11.26
C PRO A 97 12.90 -5.35 -12.06
N GLY A 98 12.31 -4.65 -13.03
CA GLY A 98 11.23 -5.17 -13.88
C GLY A 98 9.81 -4.94 -13.37
N VAL A 99 9.63 -4.29 -12.21
CA VAL A 99 8.30 -3.89 -11.70
C VAL A 99 8.07 -2.41 -11.96
N GLU A 100 7.08 -2.11 -12.78
CA GLU A 100 6.63 -0.74 -13.00
C GLU A 100 5.54 -0.40 -11.96
N PRO A 101 5.67 0.71 -11.22
CA PRO A 101 4.75 1.02 -10.15
C PRO A 101 3.35 1.29 -10.73
N PRO A 102 2.28 0.78 -10.10
CA PRO A 102 0.92 0.99 -10.60
C PRO A 102 0.50 2.47 -10.58
N THR A 103 1.22 3.31 -9.82
CA THR A 103 1.05 4.77 -9.77
C THR A 103 1.66 5.51 -10.96
N ALA A 104 2.44 4.86 -11.83
CA ALA A 104 3.01 5.47 -13.03
C ALA A 104 2.07 5.45 -14.24
N GLN A 105 0.98 4.67 -14.20
CA GLN A 105 0.02 4.62 -15.30
C GLN A 105 -1.03 5.72 -15.15
N LEU A 106 -1.12 6.57 -16.17
CA LEU A 106 -2.17 7.59 -16.31
C LEU A 106 -3.40 6.94 -16.97
N GLU A 107 -4.16 6.18 -16.20
CA GLU A 107 -5.51 5.75 -16.59
C GLU A 107 -6.50 6.39 -15.61
N THR A 108 -6.88 7.64 -15.92
CA THR A 108 -8.14 8.28 -15.51
C THR A 108 -8.80 8.86 -16.74
#